data_AF-A0A377DT33-F1
#
_entry.id   AF-A0A377DT33-F1
#
_cell.length_a   1.000
_cell.length_b   1.000
_cell.length_c   1.000
_cell.angle_alpha   90.00
_cell.angle_beta   90.00
_cell.angle_gamma   90.00
#
_symmetry.space_group_name_H-M   'P 1'
#
loop_
_entity.id
_entity.type
_entity.pdbx_description
1 polymer ?
#
loop_
_entity_poly.entity_id
_entity_poly.type
_entity_poly.pdbx_seq_one_letter_code
_entity_poly.pdbx_strand_id
1 'polypeptide(L)'
;MSQPITRENFDEWMIPVYAPAPFIPVRGEGSRLWDQQGKEYIDFAGGIAVNALGHAHPELREALNEQASKFWHTGNGYTNEPVLRLAKKIDRRHVCRSRLLL
;
A
#
# COMPACT_ATOMS: atom_id res chain seq x y z
N MET A 1 26.59 -11.27 -4.90
CA MET A 1 25.41 -12.07 -4.49
C MET A 1 24.92 -11.50 -3.19
N SER A 2 23.67 -11.07 -3.10
CA SER A 2 23.09 -10.54 -1.85
C SER A 2 22.96 -11.65 -0.81
N GLN A 3 23.24 -11.33 0.45
CA GLN A 3 23.06 -12.25 1.59
C GLN A 3 21.60 -12.73 1.69
N PRO A 4 21.33 -14.00 2.09
CA PRO A 4 19.97 -14.46 2.35
C PRO A 4 19.37 -13.72 3.57
N ILE A 5 18.11 -13.32 3.47
CA ILE A 5 17.36 -12.67 4.55
C ILE A 5 16.57 -13.72 5.33
N THR A 6 16.78 -13.78 6.65
CA THR A 6 16.12 -14.72 7.56
C THR A 6 15.28 -14.01 8.62
N ARG A 7 14.48 -14.77 9.38
CA ARG A 7 13.65 -14.22 10.47
C ARG A 7 14.49 -13.70 11.62
N GLU A 8 15.65 -14.30 11.89
CA GLU A 8 16.57 -13.92 12.96
C GLU A 8 17.18 -12.54 12.70
N ASN A 9 17.39 -12.17 11.43
CA ASN A 9 17.88 -10.83 11.08
C ASN A 9 16.93 -9.71 11.56
N PHE A 10 15.63 -9.99 11.71
CA PHE A 10 14.70 -9.01 12.29
C PHE A 10 15.05 -8.68 13.74
N ASP A 11 15.39 -9.69 14.54
CA ASP A 11 15.69 -9.49 15.96
C ASP A 11 17.05 -8.81 16.16
N GLU A 12 17.98 -9.01 15.23
CA GLU A 12 19.31 -8.39 15.25
C GLU A 12 19.29 -6.92 14.82
N TRP A 13 18.49 -6.56 13.80
CA TRP A 13 18.62 -5.27 13.11
C TRP A 13 17.50 -4.27 13.44
N MET A 14 16.35 -4.74 13.91
CA MET A 14 15.20 -3.88 14.16
C MET A 14 15.15 -3.43 15.62
N ILE A 15 14.71 -2.18 15.85
CA ILE A 15 14.33 -1.75 17.19
C ILE A 15 13.12 -2.61 17.63
N PRO A 16 13.16 -3.26 18.81
CA PRO A 16 12.25 -4.35 19.17
C PRO A 16 10.88 -3.86 19.67
N VAL A 17 10.19 -3.05 18.86
CA VAL A 17 8.82 -2.58 19.14
C VAL A 17 7.74 -3.51 18.57
N TYR A 18 8.13 -4.50 17.76
CA TYR A 18 7.25 -5.53 17.21
C TYR A 18 7.81 -6.93 17.44
N ALA A 19 6.92 -7.91 17.54
CA ALA A 19 7.22 -9.33 17.49
C ALA A 19 6.47 -9.97 16.31
N PRO A 20 7.00 -9.88 15.07
CA PRO A 20 6.31 -10.37 13.87
C PRO A 20 6.27 -11.89 13.81
N ALA A 21 5.40 -12.40 12.93
CA ALA A 21 5.25 -13.83 12.65
C ALA A 21 6.60 -14.53 12.33
N PRO A 22 6.69 -15.86 12.49
CA PRO A 22 7.92 -16.60 12.23
C PRO A 22 8.21 -16.83 10.74
N PHE A 23 7.30 -16.43 9.85
CA PHE A 23 7.46 -16.54 8.39
C PHE A 23 7.50 -15.15 7.75
N ILE A 24 8.13 -15.06 6.57
CA ILE A 24 8.34 -13.79 5.85
C ILE A 24 7.58 -13.82 4.53
N PRO A 25 6.51 -13.02 4.37
CA PRO A 25 5.82 -12.85 3.09
C PRO A 25 6.74 -12.31 1.98
N VAL A 26 6.64 -12.86 0.77
CA VAL A 26 7.43 -12.44 -0.41
C VAL A 26 6.59 -12.03 -1.62
N ARG A 27 5.34 -12.49 -1.70
CA ARG A 27 4.39 -12.05 -2.74
C ARG A 27 2.95 -12.17 -2.24
N GLY A 28 2.06 -11.42 -2.85
CA GLY A 28 0.62 -11.53 -2.64
C GLY A 28 -0.16 -11.25 -3.91
N GLU A 29 -1.40 -11.72 -3.96
CA GLU A 29 -2.33 -11.53 -5.07
C GLU A 29 -3.77 -11.62 -4.55
N GLY A 30 -4.54 -10.54 -4.69
CA GLY A 30 -5.88 -10.46 -4.09
C GLY A 30 -5.80 -10.65 -2.57
N SER A 31 -6.55 -11.61 -2.03
CA SER A 31 -6.52 -11.98 -0.60
C SER A 31 -5.62 -13.18 -0.30
N ARG A 32 -4.67 -13.51 -1.18
CA ARG A 32 -3.66 -14.56 -0.96
C ARG A 32 -2.27 -13.97 -0.76
N LEU A 33 -1.48 -14.61 0.09
CA LEU A 33 -0.12 -14.23 0.45
C LEU A 33 0.77 -15.48 0.48
N TRP A 34 2.03 -15.39 0.05
CA TRP A 34 2.99 -16.50 0.10
C TRP A 34 4.27 -16.08 0.80
N ASP A 35 4.83 -16.98 1.62
CA ASP A 35 6.11 -16.77 2.29
C ASP A 35 7.33 -17.24 1.47
N GLN A 36 8.54 -17.00 1.99
CA GLN A 36 9.82 -17.41 1.38
C GLN A 36 9.91 -18.91 1.08
N GLN A 37 9.17 -19.76 1.80
CA GLN A 37 9.14 -21.21 1.62
C GLN A 37 8.00 -21.64 0.66
N GLY A 38 7.23 -20.68 0.12
CA GLY A 38 6.14 -20.93 -0.81
C GLY A 38 4.83 -21.35 -0.16
N LYS A 39 4.71 -21.30 1.17
CA LYS A 39 3.45 -21.61 1.85
C LYS A 39 2.44 -20.49 1.60
N GLU A 40 1.22 -20.87 1.22
CA GLU A 40 0.11 -19.98 0.94
C GLU A 40 -0.71 -19.68 2.20
N TYR A 41 -1.19 -18.44 2.31
CA TYR A 41 -2.08 -17.95 3.36
C TYR A 41 -3.26 -17.21 2.71
N ILE A 42 -4.45 -17.40 3.26
CA ILE A 42 -5.59 -16.49 3.01
C ILE A 42 -5.46 -15.33 3.99
N ASP A 43 -5.33 -14.11 3.46
CA ASP A 43 -5.10 -12.90 4.24
C ASP A 43 -6.44 -12.25 4.65
N PHE A 44 -6.88 -12.56 5.87
CA PHE A 44 -7.96 -11.84 6.55
C PHE A 44 -7.47 -10.72 7.48
N ALA A 45 -6.15 -10.56 7.63
CA ALA A 45 -5.60 -9.40 8.34
C ALA A 45 -5.71 -8.13 7.47
N GLY A 46 -5.61 -8.28 6.15
CA GLY A 46 -5.81 -7.20 5.18
C GLY A 46 -4.83 -6.05 5.36
N GLY A 47 -3.61 -6.34 5.85
CA GLY A 47 -2.63 -5.31 6.21
C GLY A 47 -3.13 -4.37 7.31
N ILE A 48 -3.89 -4.86 8.29
CA ILE A 48 -4.57 -4.05 9.31
C ILE A 48 -5.57 -3.10 8.64
N ALA A 49 -6.50 -3.69 7.87
CA ALA A 49 -7.53 -3.00 7.10
C ALA A 49 -7.02 -1.95 6.06
N VAL A 50 -5.73 -1.98 5.71
CA VAL A 50 -5.13 -1.07 4.71
C VAL A 50 -5.40 -1.55 3.28
N ASN A 51 -5.27 -2.86 3.04
CA ASN A 51 -5.29 -3.43 1.69
C ASN A 51 -6.73 -3.65 1.17
N ALA A 52 -7.49 -2.57 1.04
CA ALA A 52 -8.90 -2.61 0.63
C ALA A 52 -9.15 -3.24 -0.76
N LEU A 53 -8.15 -3.23 -1.64
CA LEU A 53 -8.18 -3.85 -2.98
C LEU A 53 -7.31 -5.12 -3.07
N GLY A 54 -6.85 -5.64 -1.93
CA GLY A 54 -5.94 -6.78 -1.86
C GLY A 54 -4.50 -6.46 -2.27
N HIS A 55 -3.69 -7.51 -2.32
CA HIS A 55 -2.27 -7.44 -2.67
C HIS A 55 -2.07 -7.32 -4.18
N ALA A 56 -1.08 -6.50 -4.58
CA ALA A 56 -0.59 -6.37 -5.95
C ALA A 56 -1.66 -6.08 -7.04
N HIS A 57 -2.73 -5.35 -6.69
CA HIS A 57 -3.82 -5.03 -7.60
C HIS A 57 -3.31 -4.40 -8.92
N PRO A 58 -3.68 -4.93 -10.10
CA PRO A 58 -3.08 -4.55 -11.38
C PRO A 58 -3.27 -3.06 -11.69
N GLU A 59 -4.47 -2.51 -11.49
CA GLU A 59 -4.74 -1.08 -11.74
C GLU A 59 -3.95 -0.15 -10.80
N LEU A 60 -3.69 -0.57 -9.55
CA LEU A 60 -2.89 0.24 -8.61
C LEU A 60 -1.43 0.27 -9.04
N ARG A 61 -0.90 -0.86 -9.52
CA ARG A 61 0.47 -0.96 -10.05
C ARG A 61 0.63 -0.15 -11.32
N GLU A 62 -0.35 -0.20 -12.23
CA GLU A 62 -0.35 0.59 -13.45
C GLU A 62 -0.35 2.09 -13.14
N ALA A 63 -1.27 2.56 -12.30
CA ALA A 63 -1.34 3.97 -11.90
C ALA A 63 -0.06 4.45 -11.20
N LEU A 64 0.53 3.61 -10.33
CA LEU A 64 1.80 3.90 -9.67
C LEU A 64 2.92 4.05 -10.71
N ASN A 65 3.09 3.08 -11.60
CA ASN A 65 4.15 3.08 -12.61
C ASN A 65 4.01 4.24 -13.60
N GLU A 66 2.78 4.55 -14.04
CA GLU A 66 2.51 5.65 -14.96
C GLU A 66 2.99 6.98 -14.37
N GLN A 67 2.62 7.29 -13.13
CA GLN A 67 3.04 8.53 -12.48
C GLN A 67 4.53 8.50 -12.11
N ALA A 68 5.05 7.36 -11.65
CA ALA A 68 6.45 7.19 -11.30
C ALA A 68 7.40 7.41 -12.49
N SER A 69 6.94 7.12 -13.71
CA SER A 69 7.68 7.39 -14.95
C SER A 69 7.80 8.89 -15.30
N LYS A 70 7.01 9.75 -14.66
CA LYS A 70 7.01 11.21 -14.87
C LYS A 70 7.86 11.91 -13.79
N PHE A 71 7.37 11.90 -12.54
CA PHE A 71 8.06 12.40 -11.35
C PHE A 71 7.27 12.01 -10.08
N TRP A 72 7.94 11.98 -8.93
CA TRP A 72 7.36 11.52 -7.67
C TRP A 72 7.03 12.66 -6.72
N HIS A 73 7.90 13.68 -6.63
CA HIS A 73 7.82 14.66 -5.56
C HIS A 73 8.46 16.00 -5.93
N THR A 74 7.82 17.10 -5.54
CA THR A 74 8.27 18.49 -5.74
C THR A 74 8.06 19.37 -4.51
N GLY A 75 7.66 18.80 -3.36
CA GLY A 75 7.12 19.56 -2.24
C GLY A 75 5.80 20.26 -2.57
N ASN A 76 5.36 21.15 -1.68
CA ASN A 76 4.09 21.87 -1.80
C ASN A 76 4.21 23.30 -2.36
N GLY A 77 5.42 23.74 -2.73
CA GLY A 77 5.60 25.01 -3.45
C GLY A 77 5.01 24.99 -4.87
N TYR A 78 4.81 23.78 -5.42
CA TYR A 78 4.23 23.53 -6.74
C TYR A 78 3.09 22.51 -6.61
N THR A 79 1.99 22.75 -7.33
CA THR A 79 0.89 21.78 -7.44
C THR A 79 1.11 20.77 -8.57
N ASN A 80 0.28 19.73 -8.65
CA ASN A 80 0.29 18.75 -9.73
C ASN A 80 -1.12 18.27 -10.08
N GLU A 81 -1.32 17.77 -11.29
CA GLU A 81 -2.63 17.29 -11.72
C GLU A 81 -3.19 16.13 -10.88
N PRO A 82 -2.40 15.09 -10.51
CA PRO A 82 -2.91 13.99 -9.68
C PRO A 82 -3.55 14.45 -8.36
N VAL A 83 -2.92 15.37 -7.62
CA VAL A 83 -3.46 15.84 -6.34
C VAL A 83 -4.76 16.65 -6.52
N LEU A 84 -4.85 17.48 -7.56
CA LEU A 84 -6.07 18.24 -7.86
C LEU A 84 -7.23 17.32 -8.28
N ARG A 85 -6.95 16.29 -9.09
CA ARG A 85 -7.94 15.27 -9.49
C ARG A 85 -8.43 14.48 -8.28
N LEU A 86 -7.53 14.10 -7.37
CA LEU A 86 -7.88 13.41 -6.12
C LEU A 86 -8.76 14.30 -5.23
N ALA A 87 -8.33 15.55 -4.97
CA ALA A 87 -9.10 16.51 -4.18
C ALA A 87 -10.51 16.69 -4.73
N LYS A 88 -10.66 16.79 -6.06
CA LYS A 88 -11.99 16.91 -6.68
C LYS A 88 -12.86 15.67 -6.52
N LYS A 89 -12.28 14.46 -6.59
CA LYS A 89 -13.00 13.20 -6.36
C LYS A 89 -13.49 13.09 -4.92
N ILE A 90 -12.66 13.49 -3.96
CA ILE A 90 -12.98 13.50 -2.53
C ILE A 90 -14.10 14.52 -2.25
N ASP A 91 -13.93 15.77 -2.69
CA ASP A 91 -14.96 16.83 -2.58
C ASP A 91 -16.35 16.34 -3.04
N ARG A 92 -16.43 15.78 -4.26
CA ARG A 92 -17.69 15.24 -4.81
C ARG A 92 -18.33 14.14 -3.98
N ARG A 93 -17.53 13.35 -3.24
CA ARG A 93 -18.01 12.23 -2.41
C ARG A 93 -18.33 12.64 -0.97
N HIS A 94 -17.72 13.71 -0.47
CA HIS A 94 -17.94 14.25 0.88
C HIS A 94 -19.00 15.35 0.95
N VAL A 95 -19.46 15.89 -0.19
CA VAL A 95 -20.66 16.73 -0.23
C VAL A 95 -21.88 15.84 0.05
N CYS A 96 -22.11 15.56 1.33
CA CYS A 96 -23.44 15.51 1.90
C CYS A 96 -24.05 16.88 1.61
N ARG A 97 -24.70 16.99 0.47
CA ARG A 97 -25.16 18.25 -0.10
C ARG A 97 -26.18 18.84 0.87
N SER A 98 -25.75 19.77 1.71
CA SER A 98 -26.59 20.79 2.32
C SER A 98 -27.17 21.65 1.19
N ARG A 99 -28.13 21.07 0.47
CA ARG A 99 -29.09 21.79 -0.36
C ARG A 99 -30.41 21.83 0.42
N LEU A 100 -30.33 22.42 1.60
CA LEU A 100 -31.43 23.00 2.34
C LEU A 100 -30.95 24.42 2.65
N LEU A 101 -31.75 25.44 2.30
CA LEU A 101 -31.48 26.89 2.38
C LEU A 101 -30.85 27.50 1.11
N LEU A 102 -31.63 27.54 0.03
CA LEU A 102 -32.30 28.75 -0.48
C LEU A 102 -33.29 28.35 -1.59
#